data_AF-B7K5H3-F1
#
_entry.id   AF-B7K5H3-F1
#
_cell.length_a   1.000
_cell.length_b   1.000
_cell.length_c   1.000
_cell.angle_alpha   90.00
_cell.angle_beta   90.00
_cell.angle_gamma   90.00
#
_symmetry.space_group_name_H-M   'P 1'
#
loop_
_entity.id
_entity.type
_entity.pdbx_description
1 polymer ?
#
loop_
_entity_poly.entity_id
_entity_poly.type
_entity_poly.pdbx_seq_one_letter_code
_entity_poly.pdbx_strand_id
1 'polypeptide(L)'
;MNEGYDLVFLLEEPSMKALLEVLLPRIIPSYVNFKCIAHRGKQDLEKSIPRKLKAWNTPAKFIIIRDQDSGDCLEIKQQLFDLCQQSGRSDVLIRIVCHELESWFLGDLAAVEKAFKLRTGKLNQKQNNTKYKNPDRLNSAKQELKKLGSNYSHFNLK
;
A
#
# COMPACT_ATOMS: atom_id res chain seq x y z
N MET A 1 10.75 -25.39 -14.00
CA MET A 1 11.38 -24.36 -13.14
C MET A 1 10.45 -24.19 -11.95
N ASN A 2 10.91 -24.43 -10.73
CA ASN A 2 10.09 -24.19 -9.55
C ASN A 2 9.94 -22.67 -9.41
N GLU A 3 8.78 -22.12 -9.78
CA GLU A 3 8.44 -20.71 -9.57
C GLU A 3 8.24 -20.46 -8.06
N GLY A 4 9.35 -20.35 -7.34
CA GLY A 4 9.38 -19.82 -5.98
C GLY A 4 9.34 -18.30 -5.99
N TYR A 5 8.87 -17.70 -4.90
CA TYR A 5 8.94 -16.26 -4.69
C TYR A 5 9.93 -15.97 -3.57
N ASP A 6 10.85 -15.05 -3.79
CA ASP A 6 11.77 -14.57 -2.76
C ASP A 6 11.02 -13.71 -1.74
N LEU A 7 10.10 -12.87 -2.23
CA LEU A 7 9.29 -11.95 -1.43
C LEU A 7 7.79 -12.20 -1.62
N VAL A 8 7.02 -12.25 -0.53
CA VAL A 8 5.56 -12.37 -0.57
C VAL A 8 4.95 -11.23 0.24
N PHE A 9 4.18 -10.39 -0.44
CA PHE A 9 3.47 -9.27 0.14
C PHE A 9 2.03 -9.67 0.47
N LEU A 10 1.64 -9.56 1.74
CA LEU A 10 0.24 -9.65 2.18
C LEU A 10 -0.26 -8.22 2.42
N LEU A 11 -1.23 -7.80 1.63
CA LEU A 11 -1.66 -6.40 1.52
C LEU A 11 -3.12 -6.30 1.96
N GLU A 12 -3.45 -5.28 2.74
CA GLU A 12 -4.82 -5.05 3.21
C GLU A 12 -5.83 -4.86 2.08
N GLU A 13 -5.46 -4.13 1.03
CA GLU A 13 -6.38 -3.73 -0.04
C GLU A 13 -5.78 -3.84 -1.47
N PRO A 14 -6.62 -3.89 -2.52
CA PRO A 14 -6.17 -4.06 -3.92
C PRO A 14 -5.39 -2.88 -4.52
N SER A 15 -5.66 -1.66 -4.09
CA SER A 15 -4.95 -0.43 -4.50
C SER A 15 -3.44 -0.52 -4.24
N MET A 16 -3.05 -0.97 -3.04
CA MET A 16 -1.65 -1.16 -2.66
C MET A 16 -0.97 -2.20 -3.56
N LYS A 17 -1.69 -3.28 -3.93
CA LYS A 17 -1.18 -4.26 -4.88
C LYS A 17 -0.89 -3.63 -6.25
N ALA A 18 -1.85 -2.90 -6.80
CA ALA A 18 -1.69 -2.25 -8.10
C ALA A 18 -0.49 -1.29 -8.11
N LEU A 19 -0.28 -0.56 -7.02
CA LEU A 19 0.89 0.30 -6.86
C LEU A 19 2.20 -0.51 -6.81
N LEU A 20 2.28 -1.53 -5.96
CA LEU A 20 3.50 -2.32 -5.78
C LEU A 20 3.89 -3.10 -7.03
N GLU A 21 2.93 -3.60 -7.80
CA GLU A 21 3.20 -4.29 -9.08
C GLU A 21 3.83 -3.34 -10.12
N VAL A 22 3.54 -2.04 -10.05
CA VAL A 22 4.16 -1.02 -10.89
C VAL A 22 5.50 -0.53 -10.33
N LEU A 23 5.61 -0.42 -9.00
CA LEU A 23 6.74 0.20 -8.33
C LEU A 23 7.91 -0.77 -8.11
N LEU A 24 7.64 -1.98 -7.62
CA LEU A 24 8.67 -2.94 -7.24
C LEU A 24 9.63 -3.27 -8.40
N PRO A 25 9.19 -3.53 -9.64
CA PRO A 25 10.11 -3.82 -10.75
C PRO A 25 11.14 -2.73 -11.05
N ARG A 26 10.93 -1.51 -10.55
CA ARG A 26 11.85 -0.37 -10.71
C ARG A 26 12.80 -0.19 -9.52
N ILE A 27 12.51 -0.82 -8.38
CA ILE A 27 13.24 -0.64 -7.11
C ILE A 27 14.04 -1.89 -6.75
N ILE A 28 13.46 -3.08 -6.91
CA ILE A 28 14.13 -4.33 -6.57
C ILE A 28 14.91 -4.90 -7.76
N PRO A 29 15.99 -5.67 -7.52
CA PRO A 29 16.72 -6.31 -8.60
C PRO A 29 15.84 -7.26 -9.42
N SER A 30 16.06 -7.31 -10.73
CA SER A 30 15.24 -8.10 -11.67
C SER A 30 15.25 -9.60 -11.44
N TYR A 31 16.25 -10.13 -10.71
CA TYR A 31 16.34 -11.54 -10.36
C TYR A 31 15.52 -11.92 -9.11
N VAL A 32 15.00 -10.92 -8.37
CA VAL A 32 14.17 -11.15 -7.18
C VAL A 32 12.72 -11.32 -7.59
N ASN A 33 12.17 -12.49 -7.35
CA ASN A 33 10.78 -12.82 -7.63
C ASN A 33 9.88 -12.41 -6.46
N PHE A 34 8.76 -11.75 -6.77
CA PHE A 34 7.81 -11.32 -5.73
C PHE A 34 6.36 -11.67 -6.07
N LYS A 35 5.53 -11.80 -5.03
CA LYS A 35 4.08 -11.98 -5.16
C LYS A 35 3.33 -10.98 -4.30
N CYS A 36 2.34 -10.30 -4.89
CA CYS A 36 1.41 -9.45 -4.15
C CYS A 36 0.04 -10.14 -3.97
N ILE A 37 -0.35 -10.34 -2.72
CA ILE A 37 -1.64 -10.91 -2.32
C ILE A 37 -2.46 -9.84 -1.59
N ALA A 38 -3.41 -9.25 -2.31
CA ALA A 38 -4.36 -8.30 -1.75
C ALA A 38 -5.54 -8.99 -1.05
N HIS A 39 -6.10 -8.30 -0.05
CA HIS A 39 -7.27 -8.71 0.72
C HIS A 39 -8.38 -7.66 0.59
N ARG A 40 -9.49 -7.87 1.29
CA ARG A 40 -10.63 -6.93 1.35
C ARG A 40 -10.76 -6.32 2.75
N GLY A 41 -9.71 -5.64 3.19
CA GLY A 41 -9.64 -4.96 4.48
C GLY A 41 -8.98 -5.78 5.59
N LYS A 42 -8.66 -5.12 6.71
CA LYS A 42 -7.90 -5.67 7.84
C LYS A 42 -8.37 -7.03 8.35
N GLN A 43 -9.68 -7.25 8.47
CA GLN A 43 -10.19 -8.52 9.00
C GLN A 43 -9.89 -9.71 8.07
N ASP A 44 -9.97 -9.50 6.75
CA ASP A 44 -9.64 -10.52 5.76
C ASP A 44 -8.13 -10.79 5.75
N LEU A 45 -7.32 -9.73 5.77
CA LEU A 45 -5.87 -9.82 5.91
C LEU A 45 -5.48 -10.63 7.15
N GLU A 46 -5.95 -10.22 8.33
CA GLU A 46 -5.60 -10.82 9.63
C GLU A 46 -6.00 -12.30 9.71
N LYS A 47 -7.21 -12.67 9.24
CA LYS A 47 -7.64 -14.07 9.16
C LYS A 47 -6.81 -14.90 8.20
N SER A 48 -6.28 -14.28 7.14
CA SER A 48 -5.50 -14.97 6.13
C SER A 48 -4.08 -15.30 6.58
N ILE A 49 -3.48 -14.46 7.45
CA ILE A 49 -2.06 -14.54 7.84
C ILE A 49 -1.71 -15.93 8.35
N PRO A 50 -2.40 -16.50 9.36
CA PRO A 50 -1.99 -17.78 9.90
C PRO A 50 -2.09 -18.92 8.89
N ARG A 51 -3.16 -18.91 8.10
CA ARG A 51 -3.40 -19.93 7.07
C ARG A 51 -2.34 -19.89 5.98
N LYS A 52 -2.00 -18.70 5.48
CA LYS A 52 -1.03 -18.53 4.39
C LYS A 52 0.39 -18.83 4.85
N LEU A 53 0.79 -18.34 6.01
CA LEU A 53 2.14 -18.57 6.56
C LEU A 53 2.39 -20.06 6.82
N LYS A 54 1.41 -20.78 7.40
CA LYS A 54 1.51 -22.23 7.65
C LYS A 54 1.53 -23.07 6.38
N ALA A 55 0.79 -22.66 5.35
CA ALA A 55 0.70 -23.41 4.09
C ALA A 55 1.88 -23.13 3.14
N TRP A 56 2.75 -22.15 3.43
CA TRP A 56 3.83 -21.76 2.54
C TRP A 56 5.08 -22.60 2.77
N ASN A 57 5.23 -23.63 1.94
CA ASN A 57 6.30 -24.64 2.06
C ASN A 57 7.59 -24.27 1.34
N THR A 58 7.60 -23.20 0.53
CA THR A 58 8.81 -22.71 -0.11
C THR A 58 9.50 -21.63 0.73
N PRO A 59 10.84 -21.52 0.68
CA PRO A 59 11.55 -20.41 1.29
C PRO A 59 11.08 -19.09 0.66
N ALA A 60 10.53 -18.21 1.49
CA ALA A 60 10.08 -16.88 1.10
C ALA A 60 10.10 -15.97 2.32
N LYS A 61 10.44 -14.70 2.11
CA LYS A 61 10.30 -13.65 3.12
C LYS A 61 8.95 -12.96 2.96
N PHE A 62 8.24 -12.83 4.07
CA PHE A 62 6.91 -12.22 4.08
C PHE A 62 7.00 -10.76 4.49
N ILE A 63 6.27 -9.92 3.75
CA ILE A 63 6.04 -8.53 4.07
C ILE A 63 4.54 -8.32 4.24
N ILE A 64 4.11 -7.83 5.39
CA ILE A 64 2.71 -7.49 5.65
C ILE A 64 2.58 -5.97 5.63
N ILE A 65 1.69 -5.46 4.79
CA ILE A 65 1.39 -4.03 4.70
C ILE A 65 -0.10 -3.83 5.00
N ARG A 66 -0.36 -3.01 6.01
CA ARG A 66 -1.70 -2.66 6.50
C ARG A 66 -1.76 -1.17 6.75
N ASP A 67 -2.92 -0.57 6.53
CA ASP A 67 -3.14 0.83 6.87
C ASP A 67 -3.34 0.98 8.38
N GLN A 68 -2.94 2.14 8.90
CA GLN A 68 -3.13 2.44 10.32
C GLN A 68 -4.62 2.59 10.67
N ASP A 69 -5.44 3.10 9.73
CA ASP A 69 -6.77 3.64 10.00
C ASP A 69 -6.72 4.63 11.20
N SER A 70 -7.72 4.58 12.07
CA SER A 70 -7.79 5.30 13.34
C SER A 70 -7.15 4.54 14.51
N GLY A 71 -6.37 3.49 14.27
CA GLY A 71 -5.76 2.67 15.31
C GLY A 71 -4.36 3.14 15.73
N ASP A 72 -3.85 2.58 16.84
CA ASP A 72 -2.45 2.77 17.24
C ASP A 72 -1.55 1.84 16.41
N CYS A 73 -0.58 2.42 15.71
CA CYS A 73 0.29 1.67 14.81
C CYS A 73 1.23 0.68 15.54
N LEU A 74 1.58 0.94 16.81
CA LEU A 74 2.37 0.03 17.63
C LEU A 74 1.53 -1.17 18.06
N GLU A 75 0.30 -0.94 18.51
CA GLU A 75 -0.64 -2.00 18.88
C GLU A 75 -0.97 -2.89 17.68
N ILE A 76 -1.30 -2.29 16.53
CA ILE A 76 -1.58 -3.03 15.29
C ILE A 76 -0.36 -3.87 14.89
N LYS A 77 0.85 -3.29 14.93
CA LYS A 77 2.07 -4.00 14.56
C LYS A 77 2.32 -5.19 15.50
N GLN A 78 2.08 -5.03 16.79
CA GLN A 78 2.22 -6.11 17.77
C GLN A 78 1.22 -7.23 17.52
N GLN A 79 -0.05 -6.91 17.29
CA GLN A 79 -1.10 -7.90 17.00
C GLN A 79 -0.77 -8.74 15.74
N LEU A 80 -0.32 -8.08 14.67
CA LEU A 80 0.10 -8.78 13.44
C LEU A 80 1.34 -9.65 13.68
N PHE A 81 2.28 -9.19 14.52
CA PHE A 81 3.46 -9.97 14.88
C PHE A 81 3.07 -11.23 15.66
N ASP A 82 2.15 -11.11 16.61
CA ASP A 82 1.67 -12.24 17.41
C ASP A 82 0.97 -13.28 16.53
N LEU A 83 0.19 -12.86 15.53
CA LEU A 83 -0.40 -13.77 14.52
C LEU A 83 0.67 -14.53 13.73
N CYS A 84 1.78 -13.86 13.38
CA CYS A 84 2.89 -14.50 12.67
C CYS A 84 3.61 -15.52 13.56
N GLN A 85 3.89 -15.16 14.83
CA GLN A 85 4.53 -16.03 15.81
C GLN A 85 3.70 -17.29 16.10
N GLN A 86 2.39 -17.14 16.31
CA GLN A 86 1.46 -18.26 16.46
C GLN A 86 1.39 -19.16 15.22
N SER A 87 1.90 -18.68 14.10
CA SER A 87 1.99 -19.41 12.83
C SER A 87 3.35 -20.04 12.57
N GLY A 88 4.28 -19.95 13.53
CA GLY A 88 5.62 -20.51 13.44
C GLY A 88 6.58 -19.69 12.57
N ARG A 89 6.24 -18.42 12.27
CA ARG A 89 7.04 -17.53 11.43
C ARG A 89 7.37 -16.25 12.21
N SER A 90 8.63 -16.08 12.57
CA SER A 90 9.15 -14.87 13.20
C SER A 90 9.88 -13.95 12.22
N ASP A 91 10.20 -14.44 11.03
CA ASP A 91 10.96 -13.76 9.99
C ASP A 91 10.07 -12.98 9.00
N VAL A 92 9.07 -12.27 9.56
CA VAL A 92 8.09 -11.47 8.81
C VAL A 92 8.34 -9.99 9.04
N LEU A 93 8.40 -9.21 7.96
CA LEU A 93 8.48 -7.75 8.04
C LEU A 93 7.07 -7.15 8.04
N ILE A 94 6.72 -6.41 9.11
CA ILE A 94 5.43 -5.73 9.21
C ILE A 94 5.62 -4.23 9.02
N ARG A 95 4.87 -3.65 8.08
CA ARG A 95 4.84 -2.21 7.79
C ARG A 95 3.43 -1.68 7.93
N ILE A 96 3.28 -0.69 8.81
CA ILE A 96 2.03 0.05 8.98
C ILE A 96 2.15 1.34 8.19
N VAL A 97 1.19 1.56 7.30
CA VAL A 97 1.10 2.79 6.50
C VAL A 97 0.38 3.83 7.35
N CYS A 98 1.16 4.65 8.06
CA CYS A 98 0.64 5.65 9.01
C CYS A 98 0.04 6.89 8.34
N HIS A 99 0.36 7.12 7.06
CA HIS A 99 -0.18 8.22 6.26
C HIS A 99 -0.89 7.63 5.04
N GLU A 100 -2.08 8.15 4.70
CA GLU A 100 -2.89 7.71 3.55
C GLU A 100 -2.02 7.57 2.29
N LEU A 101 -2.14 6.44 1.57
CA LEU A 101 -1.43 6.21 0.31
C LEU A 101 -1.69 7.32 -0.71
N GLU A 102 -2.90 7.88 -0.68
CA GLU A 102 -3.35 9.02 -1.47
C GLU A 102 -2.44 10.25 -1.35
N SER A 103 -1.70 10.38 -0.24
CA SER A 103 -0.73 11.46 -0.04
C SER A 103 0.34 11.43 -1.13
N TRP A 104 0.72 10.25 -1.62
CA TRP A 104 1.73 10.12 -2.68
C TRP A 104 1.22 10.67 -4.01
N PHE A 105 -0.08 10.58 -4.29
CA PHE A 105 -0.67 11.15 -5.51
C PHE A 105 -0.54 12.68 -5.52
N LEU A 106 -0.65 13.31 -4.36
CA LEU A 106 -0.52 14.76 -4.23
C LEU A 106 0.91 15.27 -4.45
N GLY A 107 1.90 14.38 -4.51
CA GLY A 107 3.26 14.69 -4.90
C GLY A 107 3.43 15.04 -6.39
N ASP A 108 2.49 14.65 -7.26
CA ASP A 108 2.48 14.98 -8.69
C ASP A 108 1.07 15.34 -9.17
N LEU A 109 0.74 16.64 -9.08
CA LEU A 109 -0.57 17.16 -9.49
C LEU A 109 -0.81 17.09 -11.00
N ALA A 110 0.24 17.04 -11.82
CA ALA A 110 0.10 16.85 -13.26
C ALA A 110 -0.32 15.41 -13.58
N ALA A 111 0.26 14.43 -12.89
CA ALA A 111 -0.17 13.03 -12.97
C ALA A 111 -1.61 12.87 -12.47
N VAL A 112 -1.99 13.52 -11.36
CA VAL A 112 -3.38 13.54 -10.85
C VAL A 112 -4.35 14.11 -11.90
N GLU A 113 -4.04 15.25 -12.49
CA GLU A 113 -4.86 15.88 -13.53
C GLU A 113 -5.07 14.94 -14.72
N LYS A 114 -4.00 14.27 -15.16
CA LYS A 114 -4.04 13.30 -16.27
C LYS A 114 -4.84 12.05 -15.90
N ALA A 115 -4.58 11.45 -14.74
CA ALA A 115 -5.20 10.21 -14.29
C ALA A 115 -6.72 10.37 -14.12
N PHE A 116 -7.17 11.49 -13.56
CA PHE A 116 -8.59 11.77 -13.36
C PHE A 116 -9.25 12.53 -14.51
N LYS A 117 -8.53 12.75 -15.63
CA LYS A 117 -9.02 13.49 -16.81
C LYS A 117 -9.64 14.84 -16.45
N LEU A 118 -9.02 15.55 -15.50
CA LEU A 118 -9.50 16.84 -15.02
C LEU A 118 -9.27 17.90 -16.10
N ARG A 119 -10.31 18.63 -16.47
CA ARG A 119 -10.27 19.60 -17.58
C ARG A 119 -9.71 20.97 -17.17
N THR A 120 -8.94 21.06 -16.08
CA THR A 120 -8.51 22.37 -15.57
C THR A 120 -7.28 22.91 -16.28
N GLY A 121 -6.35 22.02 -16.69
CA GLY A 121 -5.05 22.34 -17.29
C GLY A 121 -4.14 23.17 -16.37
N LYS A 122 -4.49 23.28 -15.09
CA LYS A 122 -3.94 24.28 -14.16
C LYS A 122 -3.49 23.67 -12.83
N LEU A 123 -3.67 22.37 -12.62
CA LEU A 123 -3.29 21.72 -11.36
C LEU A 123 -1.77 21.73 -11.16
N ASN A 124 -1.00 21.59 -12.23
CA ASN A 124 0.46 21.72 -12.18
C ASN A 124 0.92 23.09 -11.61
N GLN A 125 0.15 24.17 -11.85
CA GLN A 125 0.49 25.50 -11.30
C GLN A 125 0.42 25.52 -9.77
N LYS A 126 -0.32 24.61 -9.16
CA LYS A 126 -0.43 24.47 -7.70
C LYS A 126 0.69 23.62 -7.09
N GLN A 127 1.49 22.90 -7.89
CA GLN A 127 2.52 21.97 -7.42
C GLN A 127 3.51 22.62 -6.44
N ASN A 128 3.80 23.92 -6.63
CA ASN A 128 4.72 24.66 -5.80
C ASN A 128 4.17 25.10 -4.43
N ASN A 129 2.88 24.90 -4.16
CA ASN A 129 2.29 25.19 -2.86
C ASN A 129 2.90 24.28 -1.79
N THR A 130 3.29 24.86 -0.65
CA THR A 130 3.91 24.17 0.49
C THR A 130 3.16 22.90 0.90
N LYS A 131 1.83 22.89 0.79
CA LYS A 131 1.00 21.74 1.15
C LYS A 131 1.17 20.51 0.24
N TYR A 132 1.54 20.69 -1.03
CA TYR A 132 1.76 19.59 -1.98
C TYR A 132 3.24 19.19 -2.12
N LYS A 133 4.16 20.05 -1.64
CA LYS A 133 5.58 19.71 -1.51
C LYS A 133 5.86 18.70 -0.40
N ASN A 134 5.00 18.64 0.61
CA ASN A 134 5.07 17.67 1.70
C ASN A 134 3.67 17.13 2.00
N PRO A 135 3.14 16.25 1.14
CA PRO A 135 1.76 15.80 1.24
C PRO A 135 1.52 14.91 2.46
N ASP A 136 2.55 14.31 3.05
CA ASP A 136 2.44 13.49 4.28
C ASP A 136 2.01 14.33 5.50
N ARG A 137 2.15 15.67 5.44
CA ARG A 137 1.66 16.60 6.47
C ARG A 137 0.18 16.94 6.33
N LEU A 138 -0.50 16.44 5.30
CA LEU A 138 -1.92 16.71 5.10
C LEU A 138 -2.76 15.84 6.05
N ASN A 139 -3.76 16.46 6.67
CA ASN A 139 -4.68 15.76 7.57
C ASN A 139 -5.54 14.68 6.85
N SER A 140 -5.79 14.84 5.54
CA SER A 140 -6.39 13.81 4.69
C SER A 140 -6.14 14.12 3.22
N ALA A 141 -5.36 13.26 2.57
CA ALA A 141 -5.04 13.40 1.16
C ALA A 141 -6.26 13.09 0.27
N LYS A 142 -7.09 12.15 0.68
CA LYS A 142 -8.37 11.83 0.03
C LYS A 142 -9.31 13.02 -0.07
N GLN A 143 -9.47 13.78 1.01
CA GLN A 143 -10.30 14.99 0.99
C GLN A 143 -9.72 16.05 0.04
N GLU A 144 -8.39 16.17 0.01
CA GLU A 144 -7.71 17.11 -0.85
C GLU A 144 -7.84 16.74 -2.33
N LEU A 145 -7.72 15.45 -2.69
CA LEU A 145 -7.99 14.96 -4.05
C LEU A 145 -9.42 15.28 -4.50
N LYS A 146 -10.41 15.11 -3.62
CA LYS A 146 -11.80 15.50 -3.91
C LYS A 146 -11.95 17.01 -4.17
N LYS A 147 -11.29 17.87 -3.38
CA LYS A 147 -11.27 19.32 -3.61
C LYS A 147 -10.63 19.71 -4.93
N LEU A 148 -9.65 18.93 -5.41
CA LEU A 148 -9.03 19.14 -6.72
C LEU A 148 -9.93 18.72 -7.89
N GLY A 149 -11.14 18.24 -7.61
CA GLY A 149 -12.12 17.84 -8.63
C GLY A 149 -12.02 16.37 -9.01
N SER A 150 -11.20 15.58 -8.31
CA SER A 150 -11.15 14.14 -8.53
C SER A 150 -12.42 13.46 -8.01
N ASN A 151 -13.02 12.60 -8.84
CA ASN A 151 -14.07 11.65 -8.42
C ASN A 151 -13.47 10.46 -7.63
N TYR A 152 -12.39 10.70 -6.87
CA TYR A 152 -11.66 9.66 -6.17
C TYR A 152 -12.57 8.94 -5.17
N SER A 153 -12.75 7.65 -5.42
CA SER A 153 -13.23 6.64 -4.48
C SER A 153 -12.17 5.55 -4.44
N HIS A 154 -12.07 4.80 -3.32
CA HIS A 154 -11.07 3.73 -3.13
C HIS A 154 -11.08 2.64 -4.24
N PHE A 155 -12.01 2.70 -5.20
CA PHE A 155 -12.26 1.66 -6.21
C PHE A 155 -11.96 2.06 -7.67
N ASN A 156 -11.36 3.22 -7.95
CA ASN A 156 -11.16 3.66 -9.34
C ASN A 156 -9.69 3.91 -9.71
N LEU A 157 -8.84 2.91 -9.54
CA LEU A 157 -7.67 2.74 -10.41
C LEU A 157 -8.04 1.67 -11.43
N LYS A 158 -8.62 2.11 -12.56
CA LYS A 158 -8.78 1.29 -13.77
C LYS A 158 -7.60 1.53 -14.69
#